data_AF-A0AAN6WHI5-F1
#
_entry.id   AF-A0AAN6WHI5-F1
#
_cell.length_a   1.000
_cell.length_b   1.000
_cell.length_c   1.000
_cell.angle_alpha   90.00
_cell.angle_beta   90.00
_cell.angle_gamma   90.00
#
_symmetry.space_group_name_H-M   'P 1'
#
loop_
_entity.id
_entity.type
_entity.pdbx_description
1 polymer ?
#
loop_
_entity_poly.entity_id
_entity_poly.type
_entity_poly.pdbx_seq_one_letter_code
_entity_poly.pdbx_strand_id
1 'polypeptide(L)'
;SNARPKPSLDHPDKFNGSPHTWETWHASIKAKLRIDADSIGGPEAQFYYVFDRLDGKTQSLLIRLHEDPNSVQDSEDKLNALRQEDQPLGMYLAKFERLLYKSKAID
;
A
#
# COMPACT_ATOMS: atom_id res chain seq x y z
N SER A 1 -10.13 29.89 -18.76
CA SER A 1 -10.61 29.88 -17.37
C SER A 1 -9.54 29.24 -16.51
N ASN A 2 -8.96 29.95 -15.54
CA ASN A 2 -8.05 29.33 -14.58
C ASN A 2 -8.90 28.62 -13.52
N ALA A 3 -9.21 27.35 -13.76
CA ALA A 3 -9.83 26.52 -12.74
C ALA A 3 -8.88 26.46 -11.53
N ARG A 4 -9.40 26.72 -10.33
CA ARG A 4 -8.65 26.52 -9.09
C ARG A 4 -8.10 25.08 -9.08
N PRO A 5 -6.84 24.84 -8.69
CA PRO A 5 -6.32 23.49 -8.53
C PRO A 5 -7.31 22.71 -7.65
N LYS A 6 -7.63 21.46 -8.04
CA LYS A 6 -8.43 20.58 -7.20
C LYS A 6 -7.78 20.54 -5.80
N PRO A 7 -8.55 20.68 -4.71
CA PRO A 7 -8.00 20.56 -3.37
C PRO A 7 -7.28 19.21 -3.24
N SER A 8 -5.99 19.24 -2.91
CA SER A 8 -5.20 18.04 -2.68
C SER A 8 -4.79 17.96 -1.22
N LEU A 9 -4.79 16.75 -0.67
CA LEU A 9 -4.33 16.53 0.71
C LEU A 9 -2.80 16.51 0.77
N ASP A 10 -2.24 16.80 1.94
CA ASP A 10 -0.81 16.55 2.16
C ASP A 10 -0.47 15.07 2.00
N HIS A 11 0.78 14.77 1.66
CA HIS A 11 1.24 13.39 1.56
C HIS A 11 1.32 12.77 2.96
N PRO A 12 0.75 11.57 3.18
CA PRO A 12 0.97 10.84 4.41
C PRO A 12 2.46 10.52 4.62
N ASP A 13 2.82 10.42 5.89
CA ASP A 13 4.12 9.90 6.30
C ASP A 13 4.34 8.47 5.77
N LYS A 14 5.61 8.04 5.73
CA LYS A 14 5.92 6.67 5.34
C LYS A 14 5.56 5.70 6.46
N PHE A 15 4.92 4.59 6.10
CA PHE A 15 4.69 3.50 7.04
C PHE A 15 6.01 2.82 7.38
N ASN A 16 6.35 2.78 8.67
CA ASN A 16 7.60 2.25 9.18
C ASN A 16 7.52 0.78 9.61
N GLY A 17 6.43 0.09 9.29
CA GLY A 17 6.19 -1.28 9.77
C GLY A 17 5.72 -1.37 11.22
N SER A 18 5.43 -0.27 11.92
CA SER A 18 4.94 -0.33 13.31
C SER A 18 3.43 -0.61 13.36
N PRO A 19 2.97 -1.67 14.05
CA PRO A 19 1.54 -1.92 14.21
C PRO A 19 0.78 -0.76 14.87
N HIS A 20 1.45 0.02 15.74
CA HIS A 20 0.83 1.15 16.45
C HIS A 20 0.52 2.35 15.54
N THR A 21 1.22 2.51 14.42
CA THR A 21 0.98 3.60 13.47
C THR A 21 0.10 3.19 12.30
N TRP A 22 -0.22 1.89 12.20
CA TRP A 22 -0.93 1.32 11.06
C TRP A 22 -2.31 1.97 10.85
N GLU A 23 -3.17 1.98 11.87
CA GLU A 23 -4.55 2.49 11.71
C GLU A 23 -4.58 3.95 11.23
N THR A 24 -3.72 4.78 11.82
CA THR A 24 -3.59 6.20 11.44
C THR A 24 -3.03 6.36 10.03
N TRP A 25 -1.99 5.60 9.68
CA TRP A 25 -1.39 5.65 8.34
C TRP A 25 -2.37 5.16 7.26
N HIS A 26 -3.04 4.04 7.52
CA HIS A 26 -4.02 3.44 6.63
C HIS A 26 -5.22 4.37 6.40
N ALA A 27 -5.73 5.03 7.45
CA ALA A 27 -6.76 6.05 7.32
C ALA A 27 -6.30 7.22 6.44
N SER A 28 -5.05 7.66 6.61
CA SER A 28 -4.46 8.76 5.83
C SER A 28 -4.30 8.38 4.35
N ILE A 29 -3.83 7.16 4.05
CA ILE A 29 -3.74 6.63 2.67
C ILE A 29 -5.13 6.53 2.04
N LYS A 30 -6.12 6.01 2.75
CA LYS A 30 -7.51 5.94 2.26
C LYS A 30 -8.06 7.33 1.96
N ALA A 31 -7.83 8.31 2.84
CA ALA A 31 -8.26 9.69 2.62
C ALA A 31 -7.59 10.28 1.38
N LYS A 32 -6.27 10.09 1.22
CA LYS A 32 -5.52 10.53 0.05
C LYS A 32 -6.08 9.92 -1.23
N LEU A 33 -6.23 8.61 -1.30
CA LEU A 33 -6.78 7.95 -2.50
C LEU A 33 -8.20 8.42 -2.80
N ARG A 34 -9.03 8.66 -1.78
CA ARG A 34 -10.40 9.14 -1.98
C ARG A 34 -10.48 10.54 -2.59
N ILE A 35 -9.57 11.43 -2.23
CA ILE A 35 -9.57 12.84 -2.68
C ILE A 35 -8.73 13.03 -3.95
N ASP A 36 -7.59 12.37 -4.02
CA ASP A 36 -6.55 12.62 -5.02
C ASP A 36 -6.40 11.51 -6.07
N ALA A 37 -7.23 10.45 -6.06
CA ALA A 37 -7.13 9.35 -7.04
C ALA A 37 -7.01 9.84 -8.49
N ASP A 38 -7.91 10.73 -8.93
CA ASP A 38 -7.88 11.29 -10.29
C ASP A 38 -6.55 11.99 -10.61
N SER A 39 -5.96 12.67 -9.62
CA SER A 39 -4.74 13.45 -9.77
C SER A 39 -3.48 12.59 -9.65
N ILE A 40 -3.55 11.50 -8.88
CA ILE A 40 -2.49 10.48 -8.78
C ILE A 40 -2.44 9.67 -10.08
N GLY A 41 -3.59 9.43 -10.73
CA GLY A 41 -3.71 8.74 -12.00
C GLY A 41 -4.42 7.40 -11.87
N GLY A 42 -4.19 6.52 -12.85
CA GLY A 42 -4.82 5.21 -12.91
C GLY A 42 -4.42 4.25 -11.77
N PRO A 43 -5.01 3.05 -11.70
CA PRO A 43 -4.76 2.09 -10.63
C PRO A 43 -3.28 1.77 -10.39
N GLU A 44 -2.49 1.70 -11.47
CA GLU A 44 -1.04 1.46 -11.38
C GLU A 44 -0.29 2.64 -10.71
N ALA A 45 -0.62 3.88 -11.05
CA ALA A 45 -0.03 5.05 -10.42
C ALA A 45 -0.43 5.15 -8.94
N GLN A 46 -1.68 4.79 -8.60
CA GLN A 46 -2.15 4.72 -7.22
C GLN A 46 -1.45 3.62 -6.42
N PHE A 47 -1.15 2.48 -7.04
CA PHE A 47 -0.32 1.44 -6.42
C PHE A 47 1.08 1.97 -6.09
N TYR A 48 1.77 2.53 -7.07
CA TYR A 48 3.13 3.05 -6.86
C TYR A 48 3.15 4.18 -5.84
N TYR A 49 2.08 4.99 -5.78
CA TYR A 49 1.90 5.95 -4.71
C TYR A 49 1.87 5.29 -3.33
N VAL A 50 1.03 4.29 -3.11
CA VAL A 50 0.95 3.58 -1.81
C VAL A 50 2.27 2.89 -1.48
N PHE A 51 2.91 2.26 -2.47
CA PHE A 51 4.22 1.62 -2.31
C PHE A 51 5.31 2.62 -1.90
N ASP A 52 5.36 3.80 -2.52
CA ASP A 52 6.29 4.88 -2.15
C ASP A 52 6.04 5.43 -0.74
N ARG A 53 4.80 5.32 -0.25
CA ARG A 53 4.43 5.65 1.14
C ARG A 53 4.76 4.53 2.15
N LEU A 54 5.47 3.49 1.76
CA LEU A 54 6.10 2.53 2.66
C LEU A 54 7.57 2.93 2.89
N ASP A 55 8.12 2.63 4.07
CA ASP A 55 9.56 2.80 4.31
C ASP A 55 10.39 1.77 3.52
N GLY A 56 11.69 2.03 3.38
CA GLY A 56 12.57 1.17 2.57
C GLY A 56 12.64 -0.28 3.09
N LYS A 57 12.48 -0.50 4.40
CA LYS A 57 12.47 -1.84 4.99
C LYS A 57 11.22 -2.61 4.57
N THR A 58 10.05 -1.97 4.62
CA THR A 58 8.77 -2.56 4.25
C THR A 58 8.68 -2.78 2.74
N GLN A 59 9.17 -1.84 1.93
CA GLN A 59 9.31 -2.01 0.48
C GLN A 59 10.20 -3.21 0.13
N SER A 60 11.35 -3.34 0.78
CA SER A 60 12.29 -4.44 0.54
C SER A 60 11.69 -5.81 0.89
N LEU A 61 10.88 -5.86 1.96
CA LEU A 61 10.17 -7.08 2.35
C LEU A 61 9.15 -7.49 1.27
N LEU A 62 8.38 -6.53 0.74
CA LEU A 62 7.43 -6.76 -0.34
C LEU A 62 8.09 -7.25 -1.64
N ILE A 63 9.22 -6.64 -2.02
CA ILE A 63 9.94 -7.05 -3.24
C ILE A 63 10.45 -8.50 -3.09
N ARG A 64 11.02 -8.86 -1.94
CA ARG A 64 11.54 -10.23 -1.71
C ARG A 64 10.47 -11.30 -1.81
N LEU A 65 9.27 -11.02 -1.29
CA LEU A 65 8.12 -11.92 -1.39
C LEU A 65 7.69 -12.18 -2.83
N HIS A 66 7.82 -11.17 -3.69
CA HIS A 66 7.47 -11.28 -5.10
C HIS A 66 8.56 -11.93 -5.96
N GLU A 67 9.83 -11.74 -5.62
CA GLU A 67 10.96 -12.25 -6.40
C GLU A 67 11.33 -13.71 -6.08
N ASP A 68 11.15 -14.16 -4.83
CA ASP A 68 11.55 -15.51 -4.42
C ASP A 68 10.41 -16.27 -3.70
N PRO A 69 9.73 -17.21 -4.40
CA PRO A 69 8.69 -18.05 -3.81
C PRO A 69 9.19 -19.00 -2.71
N ASN A 70 10.51 -19.23 -2.59
CA ASN A 70 11.11 -20.01 -1.50
C ASN A 70 11.54 -19.15 -0.30
N SER A 71 11.62 -17.82 -0.46
CA SER A 71 11.79 -16.86 0.66
C SER A 71 10.46 -16.50 1.35
N VAL A 72 9.36 -17.06 0.83
CA VAL A 72 8.00 -16.85 1.28
C VAL A 72 7.86 -17.15 2.76
N GLN A 73 8.43 -18.24 3.28
CA GLN A 73 8.23 -18.58 4.70
C GLN A 73 8.81 -17.55 5.68
N ASP A 74 10.07 -17.13 5.50
CA ASP A 74 10.73 -16.18 6.41
C ASP A 74 10.13 -14.76 6.29
N SER A 75 9.62 -14.44 5.10
CA SER A 75 8.97 -13.17 4.82
C SER A 75 7.48 -13.17 5.24
N GLU A 76 6.79 -14.30 5.11
CA GLU A 76 5.46 -14.58 5.67
C GLU A 76 5.51 -14.54 7.18
N ASP A 77 6.53 -15.13 7.83
CA ASP A 77 6.68 -15.09 9.28
C ASP A 77 6.86 -13.64 9.77
N LYS A 78 7.65 -12.83 9.04
CA LYS A 78 7.79 -11.39 9.32
C LYS A 78 6.51 -10.62 9.07
N LEU A 79 5.76 -10.95 8.03
CA LEU A 79 4.46 -10.33 7.72
C LEU A 79 3.31 -10.82 8.62
N ASN A 80 3.39 -12.04 9.15
CA ASN A 80 2.47 -12.63 10.12
C ASN A 80 2.72 -12.03 11.51
N ALA A 81 3.98 -11.71 11.83
CA ALA A 81 4.34 -10.94 13.01
C ALA A 81 3.85 -9.47 12.91
N LEU A 82 3.81 -8.90 11.70
CA LEU A 82 3.22 -7.59 11.44
C LEU A 82 1.70 -7.73 11.35
N ARG A 83 0.99 -7.50 12.46
CA ARG A 83 -0.47 -7.64 12.48
C ARG A 83 -1.17 -6.36 12.05
N GLN A 84 -2.18 -6.49 11.20
CA GLN A 84 -3.22 -5.49 10.96
C GLN A 84 -4.54 -6.05 11.49
N GLU A 85 -5.16 -5.36 12.44
CA GLU A 85 -6.36 -5.87 13.13
C GLU A 85 -6.10 -7.30 13.68
N ASP A 86 -7.02 -8.25 13.44
CA ASP A 86 -6.87 -9.65 13.85
C ASP A 86 -6.20 -10.54 12.76
N GLN A 87 -5.70 -9.94 11.68
CA GLN A 87 -5.10 -10.67 10.55
C GLN A 87 -3.62 -10.29 10.32
N PRO A 88 -2.80 -11.22 9.81
CA PRO A 88 -1.49 -10.91 9.25
C PRO A 88 -1.51 -9.82 8.17
N LEU A 89 -0.55 -8.89 8.20
CA LEU A 89 -0.35 -7.88 7.15
C LEU A 89 -0.12 -8.55 5.80
N GLY A 90 0.51 -9.73 5.77
CA GLY A 90 0.68 -10.50 4.53
C GLY A 90 -0.64 -10.93 3.88
N MET A 91 -1.66 -11.28 4.67
CA MET A 91 -2.99 -11.58 4.14
C MET A 91 -3.70 -10.33 3.60
N TYR A 92 -3.47 -9.17 4.22
CA TYR A 92 -4.00 -7.91 3.73
C TYR A 92 -3.35 -7.49 2.39
N LEU A 93 -2.02 -7.65 2.28
CA LEU A 93 -1.27 -7.35 1.06
C LEU A 93 -1.65 -8.30 -0.08
N ALA A 94 -1.80 -9.60 0.17
CA ALA A 94 -2.27 -10.56 -0.82
C ALA A 94 -3.69 -10.23 -1.35
N LYS A 95 -4.57 -9.70 -0.49
CA LYS A 95 -5.87 -9.14 -0.93
C LYS A 95 -5.66 -7.93 -1.85
N PHE A 96 -4.71 -7.06 -1.53
CA PHE A 96 -4.38 -5.88 -2.34
C PHE A 96 -3.81 -6.26 -3.71
N GLU A 97 -2.90 -7.23 -3.77
CA GLU A 97 -2.34 -7.78 -5.01
C GLU A 97 -3.41 -8.48 -5.86
N ARG A 98 -4.34 -9.21 -5.23
CA ARG A 98 -5.47 -9.81 -5.96
C ARG A 98 -6.40 -8.75 -6.55
N LEU A 99 -6.55 -7.60 -5.91
CA LEU A 99 -7.28 -6.47 -6.46
C LEU A 99 -6.53 -5.84 -7.65
N LEU A 100 -5.19 -5.74 -7.60
CA LEU A 100 -4.36 -5.30 -8.73
C LEU A 100 -4.47 -6.24 -9.93
N TYR A 101 -4.41 -7.55 -9.70
CA TYR A 101 -4.55 -8.52 -10.78
C TYR A 101 -5.93 -8.42 -11.43
N LYS A 102 -6.98 -8.24 -10.62
CA LYS A 102 -8.34 -8.00 -11.12
C LYS A 102 -8.47 -6.69 -11.88
N SER A 103 -7.83 -5.60 -11.47
CA SER A 103 -7.90 -4.33 -12.21
C SER A 103 -7.18 -4.40 -13.55
N LYS A 104 -6.09 -5.16 -13.65
CA LYS A 104 -5.36 -5.39 -14.91
C LYS A 104 -6.06 -6.37 -15.86
N ALA A 105 -6.99 -7.18 -15.36
CA ALA A 105 -7.76 -8.15 -16.14
C ALA A 105 -9.10 -7.60 -16.67
N ILE A 106 -9.41 -6.32 -16.41
CA ILE A 106 -10.64 -5.63 -16.85
C ILE A 106 -10.36 -4.65 -18.01
N ASP A 107 -9.12 -4.56 -18.50
CA ASP A 107 -8.79 -3.95 -19.81
C ASP A 107 -8.91 -4.95 -20.96
#